data_AF-A0A4V3UXT4-F1
#
_entry.id   AF-A0A4V3UXT4-F1
#
_cell.length_a   1.000
_cell.length_b   1.000
_cell.length_c   1.000
_cell.angle_alpha   90.00
_cell.angle_beta   90.00
_cell.angle_gamma   90.00
#
_symmetry.space_group_name_H-M   'P 1'
#
loop_
_entity.id
_entity.type
_entity.pdbx_description
1 polymer ?
#
loop_
_entity_poly.entity_id
_entity_poly.type
_entity_poly.pdbx_seq_one_letter_code
_entity_poly.pdbx_strand_id
1 'polypeptide(L)'
;MKFKKGLISSILFMGQISDASAALMRDDINVQVYRDYAENRGVFFPGAVNVPVYHIDGSMSGTLNVIPDFSSNADGGFSTLISAQVAPSAVHVGYTDNLTFGKRFQQLDATLFSGAEKAESYTLMNEVTKRAYDVETTDDYKITRLRTLVTDAAPSELFTDTSQIKKGLVIARVGGGTFAVALDKNTIQDLGYGPMAGGTNIIETVSLNGQVYNLRITLTEAQKTALDVGTLGGDSGSGVWGWDTKSQSWKLVAINSAGGGTKGYGKTSFFRTAPQWTLDTMESFNDAAISTLNSSDIIYAGAQDSKSGEGYLTLNGNDILYHGIRTDIAASALVNNDFKSNKNLIFGGAGGTIQLTEK
;
A
#
# COMPACT_ATOMS: atom_id res chain seq x y z
N MET A 1 -19.52 17.67 -44.70
CA MET A 1 -18.50 18.09 -43.71
C MET A 1 -17.30 17.16 -43.84
N LYS A 2 -16.15 17.64 -44.31
CA LYS A 2 -14.93 16.83 -44.49
C LYS A 2 -14.19 16.72 -43.15
N PHE A 3 -14.03 15.53 -42.61
CA PHE A 3 -13.11 15.30 -41.49
C PHE A 3 -11.68 15.37 -42.00
N LYS A 4 -10.90 16.36 -41.51
CA LYS A 4 -9.44 16.41 -41.69
C LYS A 4 -8.82 15.37 -40.76
N LYS A 5 -8.05 14.44 -41.33
CA LYS A 5 -7.08 13.63 -40.57
C LYS A 5 -5.98 14.57 -40.09
N GLY A 6 -5.83 14.70 -38.78
CA GLY A 6 -4.77 15.49 -38.16
C GLY A 6 -4.49 14.94 -36.77
N LEU A 7 -3.25 14.45 -36.60
CA LEU A 7 -2.50 14.08 -35.40
C LEU A 7 -3.28 13.59 -34.17
N ILE A 8 -2.93 12.38 -33.73
CA ILE A 8 -3.10 11.93 -32.34
C ILE A 8 -2.39 12.98 -31.47
N SER A 9 -3.18 13.90 -30.90
CA SER A 9 -2.71 14.83 -29.89
C SER A 9 -2.48 14.00 -28.63
N SER A 10 -1.22 13.70 -28.33
CA SER A 10 -0.78 13.30 -27.01
C SER A 10 -1.09 14.45 -26.06
N ILE A 11 -2.28 14.41 -25.45
CA ILE A 11 -2.66 15.36 -24.42
C ILE A 11 -1.89 14.94 -23.15
N LEU A 12 -0.74 15.57 -22.94
CA LEU A 12 -0.12 15.66 -21.62
C LEU A 12 -1.00 16.59 -20.77
N PHE A 13 -1.93 16.01 -20.01
CA PHE A 13 -2.54 16.71 -18.90
C PHE A 13 -1.53 16.77 -17.74
N MET A 14 -0.79 17.88 -17.67
CA MET A 14 -0.20 18.33 -16.40
C MET A 14 -1.35 18.84 -15.52
N GLY A 15 -2.03 17.89 -14.87
CA GLY A 15 -2.95 18.17 -13.77
C GLY A 15 -2.17 18.71 -12.57
N GLN A 16 -2.74 19.69 -11.90
CA GLN A 16 -2.21 20.38 -10.72
C GLN A 16 -1.63 19.39 -9.70
N ILE A 17 -0.37 19.60 -9.35
CA ILE A 17 0.39 18.84 -8.35
C ILE A 17 -0.23 19.14 -6.98
N SER A 18 -0.85 18.14 -6.35
CA SER A 18 -0.94 18.07 -4.90
C SER A 18 0.32 17.40 -4.36
N ASP A 19 0.83 17.88 -3.23
CA ASP A 19 2.16 17.59 -2.68
C ASP A 19 2.60 16.10 -2.67
N ALA A 20 3.87 15.94 -3.10
CA ALA A 20 4.87 14.89 -2.83
C ALA A 20 4.84 13.51 -3.55
N SER A 21 6.06 13.08 -3.95
CA SER A 21 6.74 11.78 -3.70
C SER A 21 7.31 11.06 -4.99
N ALA A 22 8.62 10.74 -5.14
CA ALA A 22 9.16 9.84 -6.21
C ALA A 22 10.52 9.07 -5.99
N ALA A 23 11.05 8.35 -7.01
CA ALA A 23 12.14 7.35 -6.93
C ALA A 23 13.45 7.70 -7.70
N LEU A 24 14.50 6.88 -7.60
CA LEU A 24 15.73 6.97 -8.44
C LEU A 24 15.61 6.12 -9.71
N MET A 25 15.60 6.79 -10.86
CA MET A 25 15.41 6.21 -12.20
C MET A 25 16.72 6.11 -12.97
N ARG A 26 16.72 5.31 -14.05
CA ARG A 26 17.81 5.30 -15.03
C ARG A 26 17.71 6.49 -15.97
N ASP A 27 18.85 6.89 -16.53
CA ASP A 27 18.97 7.98 -17.50
C ASP A 27 18.64 7.59 -18.94
N ASP A 28 18.55 6.29 -19.24
CA ASP A 28 18.29 5.76 -20.58
C ASP A 28 16.81 5.45 -20.87
N ILE A 29 15.92 5.66 -19.91
CA ILE A 29 14.45 5.52 -20.05
C ILE A 29 13.79 6.84 -19.68
N ASN A 30 12.77 7.25 -20.45
CA ASN A 30 12.06 8.50 -20.20
C ASN A 30 11.36 8.45 -18.82
N VAL A 31 11.55 9.50 -18.01
CA VAL A 31 10.95 9.64 -16.67
C VAL A 31 9.42 9.46 -16.66
N GLN A 32 8.73 9.78 -17.76
CA GLN A 32 7.29 9.59 -17.88
C GLN A 32 6.88 8.11 -17.83
N VAL A 33 7.73 7.20 -18.30
CA VAL A 33 7.48 5.74 -18.24
C VAL A 33 7.37 5.27 -16.79
N TYR A 34 8.30 5.73 -15.93
CA TYR A 34 8.31 5.41 -14.50
C TYR A 34 7.08 5.97 -13.76
N ARG A 35 6.62 7.14 -14.18
CA ARG A 35 5.41 7.78 -13.64
C ARG A 35 4.15 7.06 -14.07
N ASP A 36 3.99 6.82 -15.37
CA ASP A 36 2.81 6.14 -15.91
C ASP A 36 2.70 4.73 -15.35
N TYR A 37 3.83 4.03 -15.16
CA TYR A 37 3.86 2.75 -14.46
C TYR A 37 3.34 2.86 -13.02
N ALA A 38 3.85 3.81 -12.23
CA ALA A 38 3.44 3.97 -10.84
C ALA A 38 1.98 4.39 -10.67
N GLU A 39 1.47 5.21 -11.59
CA GLU A 39 0.10 5.71 -11.63
C GLU A 39 -0.87 4.76 -12.37
N ASN A 40 -0.42 3.58 -12.79
CA ASN A 40 -1.17 2.64 -13.63
C ASN A 40 -1.87 3.30 -14.84
N ARG A 41 -1.18 4.24 -15.50
CA ARG A 41 -1.70 5.03 -16.62
C ARG A 41 -1.27 4.46 -17.98
N GLY A 42 -2.03 4.83 -19.01
CA GLY A 42 -1.71 4.50 -20.39
C GLY A 42 -1.62 2.99 -20.62
N VAL A 43 -0.47 2.53 -21.10
CA VAL A 43 -0.21 1.10 -21.37
C VAL A 43 0.00 0.28 -20.09
N PHE A 44 0.14 0.92 -18.93
CA PHE A 44 0.39 0.29 -17.63
C PHE A 44 -0.87 0.13 -16.78
N PHE A 45 -2.04 -0.05 -17.40
CA PHE A 45 -3.26 -0.37 -16.65
C PHE A 45 -3.10 -1.72 -15.92
N PRO A 46 -3.73 -1.91 -14.74
CA PRO A 46 -3.55 -3.13 -13.97
C PRO A 46 -3.97 -4.38 -14.76
N GLY A 47 -3.15 -5.43 -14.70
CA GLY A 47 -3.38 -6.68 -15.44
C GLY A 47 -2.99 -6.62 -16.93
N ALA A 48 -2.49 -5.50 -17.44
CA ALA A 48 -1.87 -5.46 -18.77
C ALA A 48 -0.71 -6.46 -18.84
N VAL A 49 -0.61 -7.20 -19.94
CA VAL A 49 0.41 -8.24 -20.13
C VAL A 49 1.33 -7.93 -21.29
N ASN A 50 2.56 -8.44 -21.21
CA ASN A 50 3.58 -8.30 -22.25
C ASN A 50 3.80 -6.84 -22.70
N VAL A 51 3.89 -5.92 -21.73
CA VAL A 51 4.04 -4.49 -22.01
C VAL A 51 5.50 -4.17 -22.35
N PRO A 52 5.82 -3.74 -23.58
CA PRO A 52 7.20 -3.42 -23.95
C PRO A 52 7.64 -2.10 -23.34
N VAL A 53 8.91 -2.04 -22.93
CA VAL A 53 9.59 -0.82 -22.48
C VAL A 53 10.75 -0.53 -23.43
N TYR A 54 10.92 0.75 -23.77
CA TYR A 54 11.93 1.23 -24.71
C TYR A 54 12.84 2.24 -24.05
N HIS A 55 14.10 2.22 -24.47
CA HIS A 55 15.06 3.27 -24.20
C HIS A 55 14.69 4.55 -24.96
N ILE A 56 15.27 5.68 -24.55
CA ILE A 56 15.07 6.99 -25.18
C ILE A 56 15.48 6.98 -26.67
N ASP A 57 16.47 6.17 -27.05
CA ASP A 57 16.92 6.00 -28.43
C ASP A 57 16.00 5.12 -29.30
N GLY A 58 14.93 4.56 -28.71
CA GLY A 58 13.95 3.70 -29.37
C GLY A 58 14.33 2.22 -29.39
N SER A 59 15.50 1.83 -28.87
CA SER A 59 15.85 0.42 -28.69
C SER A 59 15.03 -0.22 -27.56
N MET A 60 14.84 -1.54 -27.62
CA MET A 60 14.01 -2.25 -26.65
C MET A 60 14.78 -2.52 -25.37
N SER A 61 14.24 -2.04 -24.23
CA SER A 61 14.78 -2.30 -22.90
C SER A 61 14.31 -3.65 -22.37
N GLY A 62 13.05 -4.03 -22.62
CA GLY A 62 12.52 -5.33 -22.23
C GLY A 62 11.00 -5.38 -22.28
N THR A 63 10.41 -6.40 -21.67
CA THR A 63 8.96 -6.58 -21.56
C THR A 63 8.57 -6.82 -20.10
N LEU A 64 7.55 -6.11 -19.62
CA LEU A 64 6.92 -6.36 -18.33
C LEU A 64 5.83 -7.42 -18.52
N ASN A 65 5.91 -8.53 -17.78
CA ASN A 65 5.03 -9.67 -17.97
C ASN A 65 3.56 -9.37 -17.63
N VAL A 66 3.32 -8.86 -16.42
CA VAL A 66 1.98 -8.45 -15.93
C VAL A 66 2.16 -7.18 -15.10
N ILE A 67 1.31 -6.18 -15.31
CA ILE A 67 1.33 -4.93 -14.53
C ILE A 67 0.55 -5.10 -13.21
N PRO A 68 1.15 -4.82 -12.04
CA PRO A 68 0.43 -4.85 -10.76
C PRO A 68 -0.61 -3.73 -10.65
N ASP A 69 -1.62 -3.95 -9.81
CA ASP A 69 -2.47 -2.88 -9.30
C ASP A 69 -1.79 -2.20 -8.10
N PHE A 70 -1.52 -0.90 -8.20
CA PHE A 70 -0.91 -0.13 -7.13
C PHE A 70 -1.92 0.68 -6.30
N SER A 71 -3.24 0.48 -6.48
CA SER A 71 -4.29 1.21 -5.75
C SER A 71 -4.18 1.10 -4.23
N SER A 72 -3.67 -0.04 -3.75
CA SER A 72 -3.44 -0.30 -2.33
C SER A 72 -2.31 0.53 -1.72
N ASN A 73 -1.42 1.12 -2.53
CA ASN A 73 -0.40 2.02 -2.02
C ASN A 73 -1.02 3.34 -1.63
N ALA A 74 -0.76 3.81 -0.41
CA ALA A 74 -1.23 5.11 0.05
C ALA A 74 -0.76 6.21 -0.91
N ASP A 75 -1.61 7.21 -1.12
CA ASP A 75 -1.36 8.26 -2.13
C ASP A 75 -0.06 9.04 -1.85
N GLY A 76 0.35 9.13 -0.58
CA GLY A 76 1.61 9.74 -0.17
C GLY A 76 2.85 8.88 -0.38
N GLY A 77 2.72 7.62 -0.81
CA GLY A 77 3.87 6.81 -1.21
C GLY A 77 4.65 6.12 -0.07
N PHE A 78 4.15 6.10 1.16
CA PHE A 78 4.90 5.64 2.36
C PHE A 78 4.20 4.53 3.18
N SER A 79 3.13 3.93 2.65
CA SER A 79 2.44 2.80 3.27
C SER A 79 1.61 2.06 2.22
N THR A 80 1.23 0.81 2.49
CA THR A 80 0.42 -0.01 1.58
C THR A 80 -0.65 -0.75 2.36
N LEU A 81 -1.88 -0.75 1.87
CA LEU A 81 -3.02 -1.45 2.46
C LEU A 81 -2.91 -2.96 2.22
N ILE A 82 -2.97 -3.78 3.28
CA ILE A 82 -2.93 -5.27 3.21
C ILE A 82 -4.19 -5.94 3.77
N SER A 83 -5.00 -5.18 4.50
CA SER A 83 -6.40 -5.49 4.77
C SER A 83 -7.17 -4.18 4.75
N ALA A 84 -8.52 -4.22 4.72
CA ALA A 84 -9.32 -2.99 4.72
C ALA A 84 -9.01 -2.06 5.92
N GLN A 85 -8.33 -2.53 6.97
CA GLN A 85 -8.01 -1.74 8.17
C GLN A 85 -6.51 -1.77 8.55
N VAL A 86 -5.62 -2.35 7.74
CA VAL A 86 -4.21 -2.55 8.14
C VAL A 86 -3.28 -2.15 7.01
N ALA A 87 -2.29 -1.32 7.34
CA ALA A 87 -1.30 -0.84 6.40
C ALA A 87 0.13 -0.89 6.98
N PRO A 88 1.06 -1.72 6.45
CA PRO A 88 2.47 -1.69 6.82
C PRO A 88 3.20 -0.41 6.41
N SER A 89 4.25 -0.11 7.16
CA SER A 89 5.24 0.94 6.87
C SER A 89 6.55 0.65 7.63
N ALA A 90 7.56 1.51 7.45
CA ALA A 90 8.77 1.47 8.25
C ALA A 90 8.52 2.10 9.64
N VAL A 91 9.20 1.63 10.69
CA VAL A 91 9.02 2.15 12.06
C VAL A 91 9.35 3.64 12.12
N HIS A 92 10.44 4.04 11.47
CA HIS A 92 10.89 5.44 11.45
C HIS A 92 9.96 6.39 10.66
N VAL A 93 8.95 5.87 9.94
CA VAL A 93 7.91 6.67 9.29
C VAL A 93 6.85 7.04 10.32
N GLY A 94 7.08 8.12 11.05
CA GLY A 94 6.21 8.57 12.15
C GLY A 94 4.87 9.18 11.72
N TYR A 95 4.66 9.44 10.43
CA TYR A 95 3.56 10.24 9.88
C TYR A 95 2.47 9.41 9.16
N THR A 96 2.20 8.20 9.64
CA THR A 96 1.09 7.35 9.17
C THR A 96 -0.28 7.77 9.75
N ASP A 97 -0.41 8.99 10.27
CA ASP A 97 -1.60 9.46 10.98
C ASP A 97 -2.84 9.58 10.10
N ASN A 98 -2.65 9.93 8.83
CA ASN A 98 -3.72 10.12 7.87
C ASN A 98 -3.28 9.48 6.56
N LEU A 99 -3.99 8.43 6.15
CA LEU A 99 -3.77 7.76 4.88
C LEU A 99 -4.96 8.04 3.96
N THR A 100 -4.65 8.18 2.68
CA THR A 100 -5.62 8.24 1.59
C THR A 100 -5.20 7.21 0.56
N PHE A 101 -6.17 6.62 -0.13
CA PHE A 101 -5.95 5.62 -1.15
C PHE A 101 -6.79 5.96 -2.37
N GLY A 102 -6.35 5.56 -3.56
CA GLY A 102 -7.12 5.74 -4.79
C GLY A 102 -7.15 7.17 -5.35
N LYS A 103 -6.90 8.21 -4.55
CA LYS A 103 -7.01 9.63 -4.97
C LYS A 103 -6.16 9.93 -6.19
N ARG A 104 -4.93 9.43 -6.24
CA ARG A 104 -3.97 9.69 -7.34
C ARG A 104 -4.41 9.16 -8.71
N PHE A 105 -5.35 8.21 -8.73
CA PHE A 105 -5.90 7.63 -9.97
C PHE A 105 -7.14 8.36 -10.46
N GLN A 106 -7.73 9.23 -9.63
CA GLN A 106 -8.88 10.03 -10.03
C GLN A 106 -8.46 11.04 -11.10
N GLN A 107 -9.19 11.05 -12.21
CA GLN A 107 -9.06 12.12 -13.18
C GLN A 107 -9.75 13.37 -12.63
N LEU A 108 -9.01 14.47 -12.54
CA LEU A 108 -9.59 15.79 -12.30
C LEU A 108 -10.31 16.25 -13.57
N ASP A 109 -11.53 15.75 -13.80
CA ASP A 109 -12.40 16.31 -14.81
C ASP A 109 -13.26 17.41 -14.19
N ALA A 110 -12.83 18.65 -14.42
CA ALA A 110 -13.51 19.85 -13.92
C ALA A 110 -14.95 20.01 -14.48
N THR A 111 -15.39 19.17 -15.42
CA THR A 111 -16.73 19.24 -16.02
C THR A 111 -17.74 18.28 -15.38
N LEU A 112 -17.30 17.36 -14.51
CA LEU A 112 -18.18 16.33 -13.94
C LEU A 112 -19.24 16.91 -12.98
N PHE A 113 -18.91 17.97 -12.26
CA PHE A 113 -19.84 18.67 -11.35
C PHE A 113 -19.38 20.10 -11.06
N SER A 114 -20.31 20.98 -10.69
CA SER A 114 -19.98 22.37 -10.30
C SER A 114 -19.07 22.38 -9.07
N GLY A 115 -17.88 22.99 -9.17
CA GLY A 115 -16.87 22.97 -8.12
C GLY A 115 -15.73 21.98 -8.36
N ALA A 116 -15.82 21.09 -9.36
CA ALA A 116 -14.76 20.16 -9.74
C ALA A 116 -13.48 20.88 -10.23
N GLU A 117 -13.55 22.14 -10.62
CA GLU A 117 -12.35 22.94 -10.89
C GLU A 117 -11.50 23.23 -9.64
N LYS A 118 -12.04 23.02 -8.42
CA LYS A 118 -11.35 23.28 -7.16
C LYS A 118 -10.72 22.00 -6.61
N ALA A 119 -9.41 22.03 -6.35
CA ALA A 119 -8.68 20.93 -5.72
C ALA A 119 -9.26 20.50 -4.36
N GLU A 120 -9.86 21.44 -3.62
CA GLU A 120 -10.55 21.20 -2.35
C GLU A 120 -11.78 20.28 -2.50
N SER A 121 -12.50 20.37 -3.63
CA SER A 121 -13.71 19.57 -3.87
C SER A 121 -13.42 18.09 -4.12
N TYR A 122 -12.22 17.75 -4.62
CA TYR A 122 -11.76 16.35 -4.73
C TYR A 122 -11.21 15.79 -3.41
N THR A 123 -10.80 16.67 -2.49
CA THR A 123 -10.42 16.25 -1.14
C THR A 123 -11.63 15.74 -0.35
N LEU A 124 -12.85 16.15 -0.73
CA LEU A 124 -14.11 15.62 -0.18
C LEU A 124 -14.52 14.25 -0.77
N MET A 125 -13.91 13.84 -1.89
CA MET A 125 -14.24 12.58 -2.57
C MET A 125 -13.41 11.38 -2.08
N ASN A 126 -12.44 11.61 -1.20
CA ASN A 126 -11.56 10.56 -0.71
C ASN A 126 -11.69 10.42 0.79
N GLU A 127 -11.78 9.18 1.25
CA GLU A 127 -11.78 8.88 2.67
C GLU A 127 -10.38 9.13 3.24
N VAL A 128 -10.30 10.03 4.22
CA VAL A 128 -9.09 10.18 5.03
C VAL A 128 -9.20 9.21 6.20
N THR A 129 -8.55 8.06 6.06
CA THR A 129 -8.51 7.07 7.12
C THR A 129 -7.43 7.45 8.14
N LYS A 130 -7.82 7.54 9.41
CA LYS A 130 -6.90 7.89 10.50
C LYS A 130 -6.21 6.67 11.08
N ARG A 131 -4.99 6.86 11.57
CA ARG A 131 -4.31 5.88 12.44
C ARG A 131 -5.10 5.66 13.73
N ALA A 132 -5.32 4.39 14.07
CA ALA A 132 -5.72 3.97 15.40
C ALA A 132 -4.48 3.84 16.28
N TYR A 133 -3.58 2.91 15.94
CA TYR A 133 -2.29 2.72 16.61
C TYR A 133 -1.34 1.93 15.71
N ASP A 134 -0.04 2.02 16.02
CA ASP A 134 1.01 1.23 15.39
C ASP A 134 1.36 0.02 16.26
N VAL A 135 1.69 -1.08 15.61
CA VAL A 135 2.37 -2.24 16.23
C VAL A 135 3.68 -2.43 15.49
N GLU A 136 4.78 -2.51 16.23
CA GLU A 136 6.13 -2.50 15.67
C GLU A 136 6.78 -3.87 15.86
N THR A 137 7.62 -4.25 14.89
CA THR A 137 8.54 -5.39 15.06
C THR A 137 9.79 -4.97 15.83
N THR A 138 10.73 -5.90 16.01
CA THR A 138 12.05 -5.61 16.58
C THR A 138 13.02 -4.91 15.62
N ASP A 139 12.69 -4.80 14.33
CA ASP A 139 13.47 -4.11 13.29
C ASP A 139 12.59 -3.02 12.65
N ASP A 140 13.05 -2.38 11.59
CA ASP A 140 12.36 -1.25 10.94
C ASP A 140 11.18 -1.68 10.05
N TYR A 141 10.19 -2.33 10.66
CA TYR A 141 8.92 -2.73 10.07
C TYR A 141 7.80 -2.61 11.11
N LYS A 142 6.70 -1.99 10.74
CA LYS A 142 5.48 -1.88 11.55
C LYS A 142 4.24 -2.12 10.72
N ILE A 143 3.13 -2.38 11.42
CA ILE A 143 1.79 -2.24 10.85
C ILE A 143 1.02 -1.15 11.58
N THR A 144 0.30 -0.34 10.82
CA THR A 144 -0.64 0.65 11.32
C THR A 144 -2.05 0.06 11.21
N ARG A 145 -2.74 -0.06 12.35
CA ARG A 145 -4.19 -0.30 12.36
C ARG A 145 -4.92 1.01 12.15
N LEU A 146 -5.93 0.98 11.31
CA LEU A 146 -6.72 2.12 10.90
C LEU A 146 -8.01 2.23 11.70
N ARG A 147 -8.53 3.45 11.88
CA ARG A 147 -9.78 3.68 12.63
C ARG A 147 -11.02 3.25 11.85
N THR A 148 -10.98 3.32 10.52
CA THR A 148 -12.08 2.98 9.62
C THR A 148 -11.63 1.97 8.57
N LEU A 149 -12.60 1.36 7.90
CA LEU A 149 -12.34 0.49 6.76
C LEU A 149 -12.11 1.36 5.53
N VAL A 150 -10.99 1.16 4.85
CA VAL A 150 -10.72 1.81 3.56
C VAL A 150 -11.67 1.23 2.51
N THR A 151 -12.37 2.11 1.82
CA THR A 151 -13.33 1.76 0.76
C THR A 151 -12.87 2.15 -0.65
N ASP A 152 -11.92 3.08 -0.76
CA ASP A 152 -11.43 3.64 -2.03
C ASP A 152 -10.44 2.72 -2.78
N ALA A 153 -9.90 1.69 -2.12
CA ALA A 153 -8.96 0.75 -2.72
C ALA A 153 -9.08 -0.66 -2.14
N ALA A 154 -8.89 -1.66 -3.00
CA ALA A 154 -8.72 -3.05 -2.55
C ALA A 154 -7.35 -3.23 -1.87
N PRO A 155 -7.26 -3.97 -0.75
CA PRO A 155 -5.98 -4.30 -0.15
C PRO A 155 -5.12 -5.20 -1.03
N SER A 156 -3.80 -5.03 -0.98
CA SER A 156 -2.87 -5.97 -1.60
C SER A 156 -2.85 -7.28 -0.82
N GLU A 157 -2.80 -8.40 -1.53
CA GLU A 157 -2.44 -9.68 -0.92
C GLU A 157 -1.03 -9.60 -0.31
N LEU A 158 -0.86 -10.20 0.87
CA LEU A 158 0.43 -10.35 1.52
C LEU A 158 1.20 -11.53 0.92
N PHE A 159 2.50 -11.36 0.67
CA PHE A 159 3.37 -12.42 0.19
C PHE A 159 3.71 -13.39 1.33
N THR A 160 2.95 -14.48 1.46
CA THR A 160 3.06 -15.43 2.58
C THR A 160 3.92 -16.65 2.29
N ASP A 161 4.18 -16.98 1.02
CA ASP A 161 5.07 -18.10 0.66
C ASP A 161 6.55 -17.71 0.81
N THR A 162 7.03 -17.70 2.04
CA THR A 162 8.39 -17.28 2.39
C THR A 162 9.49 -18.09 1.67
N SER A 163 9.19 -19.29 1.15
CA SER A 163 10.14 -20.10 0.37
C SER A 163 10.57 -19.45 -0.95
N GLN A 164 9.79 -18.48 -1.45
CA GLN A 164 10.10 -17.70 -2.65
C GLN A 164 10.81 -16.37 -2.33
N ILE A 165 10.93 -15.98 -1.05
CA ILE A 165 11.69 -14.79 -0.62
C ILE A 165 13.18 -15.16 -0.63
N LYS A 166 13.79 -15.10 -1.82
CA LYS A 166 15.19 -15.46 -2.06
C LYS A 166 15.79 -14.59 -3.15
N LYS A 167 17.12 -14.65 -3.29
CA LYS A 167 17.83 -14.02 -4.42
C LYS A 167 17.20 -14.47 -5.74
N GLY A 168 16.95 -13.52 -6.64
CA GLY A 168 16.29 -13.75 -7.91
C GLY A 168 14.78 -13.48 -7.92
N LEU A 169 14.17 -13.18 -6.76
CA LEU A 169 12.78 -12.73 -6.72
C LEU A 169 12.64 -11.42 -7.51
N VAL A 170 11.79 -11.44 -8.55
CA VAL A 170 11.42 -10.24 -9.30
C VAL A 170 10.45 -9.42 -8.46
N ILE A 171 10.74 -8.13 -8.35
CA ILE A 171 9.92 -7.19 -7.61
C ILE A 171 9.43 -6.07 -8.51
N ALA A 172 8.25 -5.54 -8.17
CA ALA A 172 7.73 -4.26 -8.58
C ALA A 172 7.71 -3.33 -7.37
N ARG A 173 7.96 -2.04 -7.55
CA ARG A 173 7.81 -1.05 -6.48
C ARG A 173 7.21 0.24 -7.02
N VAL A 174 6.54 0.95 -6.12
CA VAL A 174 6.15 2.36 -6.28
C VAL A 174 6.49 3.08 -4.99
N GLY A 175 6.42 4.39 -4.99
CA GLY A 175 6.50 5.19 -3.77
C GLY A 175 6.98 6.57 -4.07
N GLY A 176 7.34 7.29 -3.01
CA GLY A 176 7.88 8.58 -3.29
C GLY A 176 8.72 9.35 -2.28
N GLY A 177 10.01 9.15 -2.43
CA GLY A 177 11.01 10.08 -1.97
C GLY A 177 11.40 11.16 -2.97
N THR A 178 12.70 11.40 -3.05
CA THR A 178 13.31 12.29 -4.02
C THR A 178 13.15 11.76 -5.44
N PHE A 179 12.63 12.60 -6.34
CA PHE A 179 12.53 12.30 -7.77
C PHE A 179 13.87 12.57 -8.44
N ALA A 180 14.57 11.55 -8.91
CA ALA A 180 15.86 11.76 -9.52
C ALA A 180 16.20 10.74 -10.61
N VAL A 181 17.10 11.15 -11.49
CA VAL A 181 17.69 10.30 -12.53
C VAL A 181 19.16 10.06 -12.18
N ALA A 182 19.62 8.81 -12.20
CA ALA A 182 21.02 8.46 -12.04
C ALA A 182 21.79 8.79 -13.33
N LEU A 183 22.73 9.75 -13.29
CA LEU A 183 23.55 10.11 -14.45
C LEU A 183 24.88 9.35 -14.45
N ASP A 184 25.42 9.07 -13.27
CA ASP A 184 26.58 8.21 -13.08
C ASP A 184 26.52 7.60 -11.66
N LYS A 185 27.62 7.03 -11.17
CA LYS A 185 27.65 6.44 -9.82
C LYS A 185 27.33 7.44 -8.70
N ASN A 186 27.88 8.64 -8.76
CA ASN A 186 27.79 9.64 -7.69
C ASN A 186 26.96 10.87 -8.06
N THR A 187 26.54 10.99 -9.31
CA THR A 187 25.76 12.11 -9.82
C THR A 187 24.33 11.68 -10.09
N ILE A 188 23.40 12.48 -9.60
CA ILE A 188 21.98 12.40 -9.93
C ILE A 188 21.53 13.74 -10.48
N GLN A 189 20.58 13.71 -11.41
CA GLN A 189 19.75 14.86 -11.72
C GLN A 189 18.57 14.85 -10.76
N ASP A 190 18.59 15.74 -9.77
CA ASP A 190 17.48 15.96 -8.84
C ASP A 190 16.37 16.74 -9.54
N LEU A 191 15.17 16.16 -9.58
CA LEU A 191 13.95 16.73 -10.16
C LEU A 191 12.99 17.23 -9.06
N GLY A 192 13.43 17.24 -7.80
CA GLY A 192 12.69 17.67 -6.63
C GLY A 192 11.78 16.59 -6.06
N TYR A 193 10.62 17.02 -5.57
CA TYR A 193 9.53 16.11 -5.23
C TYR A 193 8.55 16.07 -6.40
N GLY A 194 8.60 14.96 -7.14
CA GLY A 194 7.69 14.67 -8.25
C GLY A 194 6.49 13.84 -7.80
N PRO A 195 5.58 13.48 -8.71
CA PRO A 195 4.56 12.47 -8.46
C PRO A 195 5.19 11.07 -8.40
N MET A 196 4.43 10.08 -7.89
CA MET A 196 4.96 8.72 -7.68
C MET A 196 5.64 8.16 -8.93
N ALA A 197 6.76 7.48 -8.68
CA ALA A 197 7.51 6.77 -9.70
C ALA A 197 7.76 5.33 -9.24
N GLY A 198 7.90 4.44 -10.22
CA GLY A 198 7.95 3.03 -9.95
C GLY A 198 8.49 2.24 -11.12
N GLY A 199 8.80 0.99 -10.85
CA GLY A 199 9.41 0.10 -11.81
C GLY A 199 9.65 -1.26 -11.18
N THR A 200 10.56 -2.02 -11.79
CA THR A 200 10.92 -3.37 -11.38
C THR A 200 12.39 -3.46 -10.95
N ASN A 201 12.74 -4.50 -10.22
CA ASN A 201 14.12 -4.89 -9.97
C ASN A 201 14.17 -6.37 -9.56
N ILE A 202 15.35 -6.88 -9.22
CA ILE A 202 15.55 -8.26 -8.77
C ILE A 202 16.27 -8.26 -7.43
N ILE A 203 15.71 -8.97 -6.44
CA ILE A 203 16.33 -9.15 -5.13
C ILE A 203 17.70 -9.84 -5.27
N GLU A 204 18.74 -9.20 -4.74
CA GLU A 204 20.13 -9.68 -4.80
C GLU A 204 20.56 -10.41 -3.54
N THR A 205 20.00 -10.01 -2.40
CA THR A 205 20.36 -10.53 -1.08
C THR A 205 19.12 -10.64 -0.23
N VAL A 206 19.07 -11.73 0.53
CA VAL A 206 18.07 -11.99 1.56
C VAL A 206 18.80 -12.42 2.81
N SER A 207 18.47 -11.82 3.93
CA SER A 207 18.81 -12.34 5.25
C SER A 207 17.60 -12.27 6.16
N LEU A 208 17.61 -13.06 7.23
CA LEU A 208 16.55 -13.09 8.24
C LEU A 208 17.15 -12.68 9.58
N ASN A 209 16.57 -11.65 10.21
CA ASN A 209 16.93 -11.18 11.54
C ASN A 209 15.73 -11.41 12.47
N GLY A 210 15.79 -12.48 13.28
CA GLY A 210 14.63 -12.93 14.05
C GLY A 210 13.47 -13.31 13.13
N GLN A 211 12.41 -12.50 13.14
CA GLN A 211 11.20 -12.69 12.30
C GLN A 211 11.15 -11.75 11.08
N VAL A 212 12.12 -10.85 10.94
CA VAL A 212 12.13 -9.82 9.89
C VAL A 212 13.15 -10.16 8.81
N TYR A 213 12.67 -10.33 7.58
CA TYR A 213 13.50 -10.48 6.39
C TYR A 213 14.03 -9.13 5.94
N ASN A 214 15.29 -9.13 5.54
CA ASN A 214 16.03 -8.01 5.00
C ASN A 214 16.34 -8.33 3.54
N LEU A 215 15.73 -7.58 2.62
CA LEU A 215 15.93 -7.75 1.19
C LEU A 215 16.75 -6.58 0.66
N ARG A 216 17.56 -6.81 -0.37
CA ARG A 216 18.36 -5.75 -1.00
C ARG A 216 18.31 -5.82 -2.51
N ILE A 217 18.22 -4.65 -3.14
CA ILE A 217 18.52 -4.43 -4.56
C ILE A 217 19.60 -3.35 -4.71
N THR A 218 20.22 -3.30 -5.88
CA THR A 218 21.14 -2.22 -6.27
C THR A 218 20.72 -1.64 -7.61
N LEU A 219 20.59 -0.33 -7.79
CA LEU A 219 20.41 0.23 -9.14
C LEU A 219 21.77 0.22 -9.86
N THR A 220 21.89 -0.38 -11.03
CA THR A 220 23.16 -0.52 -11.77
C THR A 220 23.07 0.01 -13.18
N GLU A 221 24.19 0.42 -13.78
CA GLU A 221 24.25 0.85 -15.19
C GLU A 221 23.81 -0.30 -16.12
N ALA A 222 24.31 -1.51 -15.86
CA ALA A 222 23.80 -2.72 -16.51
C ALA A 222 22.38 -3.00 -15.99
N GLN A 223 21.41 -2.92 -16.90
CA GLN A 223 20.01 -3.14 -16.60
C GLN A 223 19.74 -4.62 -16.23
N LYS A 224 18.86 -4.85 -15.26
CA LYS A 224 18.46 -6.18 -14.77
C LYS A 224 17.02 -6.58 -15.18
N THR A 225 16.12 -5.62 -15.29
CA THR A 225 14.70 -5.79 -15.65
C THR A 225 14.28 -4.73 -16.65
N ALA A 226 13.11 -4.88 -17.30
CA ALA A 226 12.62 -3.94 -18.31
C ALA A 226 12.45 -2.48 -17.83
N LEU A 227 12.32 -2.25 -16.52
CA LEU A 227 12.14 -0.91 -15.95
C LEU A 227 12.82 -0.80 -14.59
N ASP A 228 14.14 -0.96 -14.58
CA ASP A 228 14.96 -0.89 -13.37
C ASP A 228 14.79 0.44 -12.62
N VAL A 229 14.50 0.37 -11.32
CA VAL A 229 14.33 1.52 -10.43
C VAL A 229 15.00 1.27 -9.05
N GLY A 230 15.48 2.35 -8.42
CA GLY A 230 16.01 2.37 -7.06
C GLY A 230 15.13 3.15 -6.08
N THR A 231 15.67 3.49 -4.90
CA THR A 231 15.00 4.31 -3.88
C THR A 231 15.89 5.46 -3.41
N LEU A 232 15.30 6.56 -2.94
CA LEU A 232 15.99 7.69 -2.30
C LEU A 232 15.32 8.08 -0.98
N GLY A 233 15.84 9.14 -0.34
CA GLY A 233 15.24 9.68 0.87
C GLY A 233 13.79 10.06 0.63
N GLY A 234 12.90 9.65 1.54
CA GLY A 234 11.45 9.82 1.42
C GLY A 234 10.70 8.63 0.80
N ASP A 235 11.39 7.66 0.19
CA ASP A 235 10.76 6.39 -0.21
C ASP A 235 10.48 5.45 0.98
N SER A 236 10.81 5.87 2.20
CA SER A 236 10.60 5.08 3.41
C SER A 236 9.13 4.67 3.58
N GLY A 237 8.89 3.40 3.90
CA GLY A 237 7.57 2.80 4.03
C GLY A 237 6.89 2.44 2.70
N SER A 238 7.46 2.81 1.55
CA SER A 238 6.84 2.55 0.24
C SER A 238 6.73 1.05 -0.09
N GLY A 239 5.67 0.68 -0.81
CA GLY A 239 5.34 -0.71 -1.12
C GLY A 239 6.28 -1.38 -2.14
N VAL A 240 6.53 -2.67 -1.92
CA VAL A 240 7.27 -3.56 -2.82
C VAL A 240 6.50 -4.85 -3.00
N TRP A 241 6.13 -5.17 -4.24
CA TRP A 241 5.42 -6.39 -4.62
C TRP A 241 6.40 -7.41 -5.19
N GLY A 242 6.31 -8.66 -4.73
CA GLY A 242 7.04 -9.79 -5.31
C GLY A 242 6.14 -10.58 -6.25
N TRP A 243 6.71 -11.13 -7.32
CA TRP A 243 6.00 -12.04 -8.22
C TRP A 243 5.91 -13.44 -7.61
N ASP A 244 4.70 -13.87 -7.22
CA ASP A 244 4.45 -15.22 -6.73
C ASP A 244 4.27 -16.16 -7.93
N THR A 245 5.25 -17.04 -8.14
CA THR A 245 5.25 -17.95 -9.30
C THR A 245 4.20 -19.05 -9.21
N LYS A 246 3.67 -19.35 -8.01
CA LYS A 246 2.64 -20.39 -7.82
C LYS A 246 1.25 -19.88 -8.19
N SER A 247 0.91 -18.69 -7.71
CA SER A 247 -0.38 -18.05 -8.01
C SER A 247 -0.36 -17.19 -9.27
N GLN A 248 0.84 -16.93 -9.83
CA GLN A 248 1.05 -16.06 -10.99
C GLN A 248 0.47 -14.66 -10.77
N SER A 249 0.68 -14.11 -9.57
CA SER A 249 0.19 -12.79 -9.18
C SER A 249 1.24 -11.99 -8.40
N TRP A 250 1.02 -10.67 -8.36
CA TRP A 250 1.81 -9.76 -7.55
C TRP A 250 1.25 -9.67 -6.13
N LYS A 251 2.12 -9.82 -5.13
CA LYS A 251 1.75 -9.72 -3.71
C LYS A 251 2.72 -8.81 -2.98
N LEU A 252 2.25 -8.04 -2.01
CA LEU A 252 3.10 -7.17 -1.21
C LEU A 252 4.11 -8.03 -0.45
N VAL A 253 5.37 -7.96 -0.83
CA VAL A 253 6.45 -8.74 -0.22
C VAL A 253 7.19 -7.94 0.83
N ALA A 254 7.32 -6.63 0.70
CA ALA A 254 8.07 -5.81 1.63
C ALA A 254 7.69 -4.33 1.55
N ILE A 255 8.21 -3.55 2.50
CA ILE A 255 8.27 -2.09 2.44
C ILE A 255 9.72 -1.62 2.31
N ASN A 256 9.95 -0.42 1.78
CA ASN A 256 11.27 0.22 1.80
C ASN A 256 11.60 0.78 3.18
N SER A 257 12.78 0.44 3.69
CA SER A 257 13.24 0.81 5.03
C SER A 257 14.45 1.72 4.97
N ALA A 258 15.44 1.41 4.15
CA ALA A 258 16.67 2.19 4.11
C ALA A 258 17.28 2.25 2.71
N GLY A 259 18.23 3.16 2.55
CA GLY A 259 19.09 3.24 1.38
C GLY A 259 20.56 3.26 1.79
N GLY A 260 21.43 2.84 0.88
CA GLY A 260 22.88 2.88 1.04
C GLY A 260 23.60 2.96 -0.30
N GLY A 261 24.89 2.66 -0.31
CA GLY A 261 25.69 2.71 -1.53
C GLY A 261 25.95 4.13 -2.00
N THR A 262 25.96 4.31 -3.32
CA THR A 262 26.24 5.60 -3.98
C THR A 262 24.97 6.45 -4.15
N LYS A 263 25.10 7.65 -4.75
CA LYS A 263 23.94 8.53 -4.98
C LYS A 263 23.12 8.12 -6.21
N GLY A 264 23.79 7.75 -7.31
CA GLY A 264 23.19 7.31 -8.57
C GLY A 264 23.36 5.81 -8.77
N TYR A 265 24.05 5.38 -9.83
CA TYR A 265 24.33 3.96 -10.06
C TYR A 265 25.23 3.36 -8.98
N GLY A 266 24.81 2.25 -8.39
CA GLY A 266 25.36 1.66 -7.17
C GLY A 266 24.57 1.99 -5.90
N LYS A 267 23.46 2.76 -6.02
CA LYS A 267 22.50 2.95 -4.93
C LYS A 267 21.91 1.61 -4.51
N THR A 268 22.02 1.28 -3.22
CA THR A 268 21.35 0.11 -2.64
C THR A 268 20.06 0.51 -1.96
N SER A 269 19.00 -0.28 -2.15
CA SER A 269 17.73 -0.14 -1.46
C SER A 269 17.52 -1.35 -0.57
N PHE A 270 17.10 -1.11 0.67
CA PHE A 270 16.86 -2.14 1.67
C PHE A 270 15.37 -2.20 2.00
N PHE A 271 14.81 -3.40 1.87
CA PHE A 271 13.41 -3.67 2.14
C PHE A 271 13.26 -4.56 3.38
N ARG A 272 12.16 -4.39 4.11
CA ARG A 272 11.84 -5.14 5.33
C ARG A 272 10.47 -5.81 5.19
N THR A 273 10.37 -7.03 5.70
CA THR A 273 9.09 -7.76 5.76
C THR A 273 9.08 -8.79 6.88
N ALA A 274 7.93 -9.00 7.49
CA ALA A 274 7.75 -10.03 8.52
C ALA A 274 6.39 -10.72 8.30
N PRO A 275 6.26 -11.62 7.30
CA PRO A 275 4.96 -12.14 6.89
C PRO A 275 4.21 -12.87 8.01
N GLN A 276 4.87 -13.79 8.72
CA GLN A 276 4.24 -14.53 9.82
C GLN A 276 3.82 -13.61 10.97
N TRP A 277 4.73 -12.74 11.43
CA TRP A 277 4.42 -11.76 12.45
C TRP A 277 3.27 -10.84 12.04
N THR A 278 3.20 -10.45 10.76
CA THR A 278 2.10 -9.61 10.24
C THR A 278 0.77 -10.33 10.36
N LEU A 279 0.70 -11.61 9.96
CA LEU A 279 -0.50 -12.43 10.08
C LEU A 279 -0.90 -12.62 11.55
N ASP A 280 0.04 -12.97 12.42
CA ASP A 280 -0.22 -13.18 13.85
C ASP A 280 -0.71 -11.89 14.52
N THR A 281 -0.13 -10.75 14.14
CA THR A 281 -0.55 -9.44 14.67
C THR A 281 -1.93 -9.05 14.17
N MET A 282 -2.23 -9.29 12.88
CA MET A 282 -3.57 -9.06 12.34
C MET A 282 -4.62 -9.95 13.02
N GLU A 283 -4.29 -11.21 13.30
CA GLU A 283 -5.17 -12.12 14.02
C GLU A 283 -5.42 -11.65 15.46
N SER A 284 -4.40 -11.06 16.11
CA SER A 284 -4.55 -10.49 17.46
C SER A 284 -5.58 -9.35 17.56
N PHE A 285 -5.96 -8.75 16.42
CA PHE A 285 -7.00 -7.72 16.36
C PHE A 285 -8.41 -8.29 16.42
N ASN A 286 -8.58 -9.62 16.39
CA ASN A 286 -9.87 -10.29 16.43
C ASN A 286 -10.15 -10.83 17.84
N ASP A 287 -11.42 -10.78 18.25
CA ASP A 287 -11.93 -11.64 19.31
C ASP A 287 -12.24 -13.03 18.76
N ALA A 288 -12.54 -13.99 19.65
CA ALA A 288 -12.91 -15.33 19.25
C ALA A 288 -14.10 -15.31 18.27
N ALA A 289 -13.99 -16.10 17.20
CA ALA A 289 -15.06 -16.19 16.20
C ALA A 289 -16.36 -16.73 16.81
N ILE A 290 -17.48 -16.08 16.49
CA ILE A 290 -18.82 -16.47 16.93
C ILE A 290 -19.48 -17.26 15.81
N SER A 291 -19.65 -18.57 16.02
CA SER A 291 -20.18 -19.49 14.99
C SER A 291 -21.52 -20.10 15.41
N THR A 292 -22.53 -19.84 14.61
CA THR A 292 -23.88 -20.44 14.73
C THR A 292 -23.91 -21.86 14.20
N LEU A 293 -24.71 -22.73 14.82
CA LEU A 293 -24.90 -24.11 14.37
C LEU A 293 -26.14 -24.24 13.49
N ASN A 294 -27.18 -23.45 13.74
CA ASN A 294 -28.42 -23.46 12.98
C ASN A 294 -28.80 -22.05 12.51
N SER A 295 -29.47 -21.94 11.36
CA SER A 295 -29.97 -20.66 10.84
C SER A 295 -31.01 -19.98 11.74
N SER A 296 -31.57 -20.72 12.71
CA SER A 296 -32.50 -20.22 13.74
C SER A 296 -31.82 -19.75 15.02
N ASP A 297 -30.50 -19.92 15.14
CA ASP A 297 -29.77 -19.48 16.32
C ASP A 297 -29.86 -17.95 16.47
N ILE A 298 -30.03 -17.50 17.71
CA ILE A 298 -30.06 -16.08 18.07
C ILE A 298 -28.83 -15.79 18.92
N ILE A 299 -28.06 -14.78 18.52
CA ILE A 299 -26.97 -14.21 19.30
C ILE A 299 -27.53 -12.97 20.01
N TYR A 300 -27.60 -13.01 21.34
CA TYR A 300 -28.04 -11.86 22.13
C TYR A 300 -26.83 -10.99 22.48
N ALA A 301 -26.87 -9.71 22.10
CA ALA A 301 -25.83 -8.74 22.46
C ALA A 301 -26.26 -7.94 23.68
N GLY A 302 -25.65 -8.24 24.83
CA GLY A 302 -25.87 -7.51 26.07
C GLY A 302 -25.26 -6.10 26.05
N ALA A 303 -25.52 -5.32 27.10
CA ALA A 303 -24.90 -4.01 27.26
C ALA A 303 -23.37 -4.11 27.32
N GLN A 304 -22.72 -3.16 26.64
CA GLN A 304 -21.30 -2.92 26.75
C GLN A 304 -21.02 -2.03 27.97
N ASP A 305 -19.97 -2.32 28.73
CA ASP A 305 -19.45 -1.37 29.70
C ASP A 305 -18.91 -0.12 28.97
N SER A 306 -19.46 1.03 29.33
CA SER A 306 -19.15 2.30 28.65
C SER A 306 -17.69 2.75 28.81
N LYS A 307 -16.95 2.26 29.81
CA LYS A 307 -15.58 2.69 30.11
C LYS A 307 -14.53 1.71 29.61
N SER A 308 -14.71 0.41 29.86
CA SER A 308 -13.78 -0.62 29.38
C SER A 308 -14.00 -0.96 27.91
N GLY A 309 -15.22 -0.80 27.42
CA GLY A 309 -15.62 -1.27 26.09
C GLY A 309 -15.96 -2.76 26.04
N GLU A 310 -15.88 -3.48 27.16
CA GLU A 310 -16.18 -4.91 27.20
C GLU A 310 -17.69 -5.17 27.18
N GLY A 311 -18.11 -6.23 26.49
CA GLY A 311 -19.48 -6.71 26.52
C GLY A 311 -19.56 -8.21 26.26
N TYR A 312 -20.77 -8.76 26.34
CA TYR A 312 -21.00 -10.19 26.12
C TYR A 312 -22.01 -10.44 25.01
N LEU A 313 -21.70 -11.43 24.17
CA LEU A 313 -22.61 -12.05 23.22
C LEU A 313 -23.02 -13.41 23.77
N THR A 314 -24.31 -13.65 23.97
CA THR A 314 -24.83 -14.95 24.42
C THR A 314 -25.32 -15.75 23.23
N LEU A 315 -24.73 -16.93 23.00
CA LEU A 315 -25.14 -17.89 21.96
C LEU A 315 -25.31 -19.28 22.57
N ASN A 316 -26.50 -19.87 22.43
CA ASN A 316 -26.82 -21.21 22.94
C ASN A 316 -26.51 -21.38 24.45
N GLY A 317 -26.72 -20.32 25.23
CA GLY A 317 -26.46 -20.29 26.67
C GLY A 317 -24.99 -20.06 27.07
N ASN A 318 -24.09 -19.87 26.11
CA ASN A 318 -22.69 -19.52 26.39
C ASN A 318 -22.45 -18.04 26.15
N ASP A 319 -21.80 -17.39 27.11
CA ASP A 319 -21.38 -16.00 26.98
C ASP A 319 -19.98 -15.92 26.35
N ILE A 320 -19.87 -15.05 25.34
CA ILE A 320 -18.67 -14.78 24.58
C ILE A 320 -18.29 -13.32 24.81
N LEU A 321 -17.17 -13.10 25.49
CA LEU A 321 -16.62 -11.76 25.72
C LEU A 321 -16.21 -11.12 24.39
N TYR A 322 -16.56 -9.86 24.20
CA TYR A 322 -16.05 -9.02 23.12
C TYR A 322 -15.50 -7.70 23.64
N HIS A 323 -14.62 -7.08 22.87
CA HIS A 323 -13.99 -5.80 23.19
C HIS A 323 -14.35 -4.72 22.16
N GLY A 324 -15.31 -3.89 22.50
CA GLY A 324 -15.67 -2.67 21.77
C GLY A 324 -14.76 -1.49 22.10
N ILE A 325 -15.11 -0.33 21.56
CA ILE A 325 -14.52 0.95 21.96
C ILE A 325 -15.36 1.56 23.08
N ARG A 326 -14.71 2.22 24.05
CA ARG A 326 -15.41 2.95 25.12
C ARG A 326 -16.38 4.00 24.57
N THR A 327 -17.49 4.21 25.27
CA THR A 327 -18.60 5.10 24.87
C THR A 327 -18.96 6.15 25.90
N ASP A 328 -18.25 6.20 27.04
CA ASP A 328 -18.45 7.20 28.09
C ASP A 328 -17.96 8.62 27.72
N ILE A 329 -17.25 8.75 26.59
CA ILE A 329 -16.76 10.01 26.05
C ILE A 329 -17.14 10.19 24.58
N ALA A 330 -17.13 11.43 24.10
CA ALA A 330 -17.41 11.73 22.69
C ALA A 330 -16.36 11.10 21.76
N ALA A 331 -16.79 10.63 20.59
CA ALA A 331 -15.90 10.00 19.61
C ALA A 331 -14.73 10.91 19.17
N SER A 332 -14.92 12.23 19.15
CA SER A 332 -13.88 13.21 18.85
C SER A 332 -12.80 13.33 19.93
N ALA A 333 -13.08 12.85 21.15
CA ALA A 333 -12.14 12.85 22.27
C ALA A 333 -11.33 11.54 22.37
N LEU A 334 -11.65 10.52 21.57
CA LEU A 334 -10.93 9.25 21.56
C LEU A 334 -9.49 9.43 21.06
N VAL A 335 -8.55 8.97 21.88
CA VAL A 335 -7.11 8.98 21.57
C VAL A 335 -6.65 7.59 21.11
N ASN A 336 -5.45 7.51 20.53
CA ASN A 336 -4.91 6.26 19.97
C ASN A 336 -4.93 5.07 20.96
N ASN A 337 -4.77 5.34 22.26
CA ASN A 337 -4.79 4.29 23.27
C ASN A 337 -6.17 3.68 23.50
N ASP A 338 -7.26 4.44 23.27
CA ASP A 338 -8.63 3.92 23.40
C ASP A 338 -8.98 2.90 22.30
N PHE A 339 -8.29 2.96 21.15
CA PHE A 339 -8.49 2.00 20.06
C PHE A 339 -7.74 0.69 20.26
N LYS A 340 -6.75 0.64 21.18
CA LYS A 340 -5.94 -0.57 21.40
C LYS A 340 -6.72 -1.70 22.06
N SER A 341 -7.74 -1.37 22.87
CA SER A 341 -8.61 -2.36 23.50
C SER A 341 -9.65 -2.93 22.53
N ASN A 342 -10.03 -2.18 21.50
CA ASN A 342 -11.05 -2.61 20.57
C ASN A 342 -10.56 -3.74 19.65
N LYS A 343 -11.41 -4.75 19.45
CA LYS A 343 -11.18 -5.88 18.56
C LYS A 343 -12.32 -6.05 17.55
N ASN A 344 -12.03 -6.78 16.49
CA ASN A 344 -12.99 -7.14 15.48
C ASN A 344 -13.80 -8.35 15.95
N LEU A 345 -15.06 -8.42 15.54
CA LEU A 345 -15.92 -9.58 15.72
C LEU A 345 -16.09 -10.30 14.39
N ILE A 346 -15.94 -11.62 14.40
CA ILE A 346 -16.11 -12.49 13.24
C ILE A 346 -17.32 -13.37 13.48
N PHE A 347 -18.36 -13.20 12.66
CA PHE A 347 -19.57 -14.01 12.70
C PHE A 347 -19.55 -15.03 11.56
N GLY A 348 -19.78 -16.31 11.88
CA GLY A 348 -19.83 -17.41 10.93
C GLY A 348 -20.91 -18.44 11.27
N GLY A 349 -20.90 -19.56 10.54
CA GLY A 349 -21.81 -20.69 10.77
C GLY A 349 -22.98 -20.76 9.79
N ALA A 350 -24.06 -21.45 10.19
CA ALA A 350 -25.22 -21.75 9.35
C ALA A 350 -26.18 -20.57 9.10
N GLY A 351 -25.84 -19.38 9.60
CA GLY A 351 -26.68 -18.19 9.61
C GLY A 351 -27.36 -17.99 10.97
N GLY A 352 -28.09 -16.89 11.14
CA GLY A 352 -28.74 -16.58 12.41
C GLY A 352 -29.13 -15.12 12.52
N THR A 353 -29.61 -14.73 13.68
CA THR A 353 -29.97 -13.32 13.99
C THR A 353 -29.13 -12.81 15.14
N ILE A 354 -28.57 -11.61 15.01
CA ILE A 354 -28.00 -10.87 16.13
C ILE A 354 -29.08 -9.93 16.67
N GLN A 355 -29.44 -10.09 17.93
CA GLN A 355 -30.42 -9.25 18.60
C GLN A 355 -29.70 -8.31 19.58
N LEU A 356 -29.73 -7.01 19.29
CA LEU A 356 -29.27 -5.98 20.20
C LEU A 356 -30.32 -5.78 21.30
N THR A 357 -30.03 -6.23 22.52
CA THR A 357 -31.00 -6.20 23.61
C THR A 357 -30.98 -4.90 24.41
N GLU A 358 -29.90 -4.12 24.31
CA GLU A 358 -29.74 -2.81 24.95
C GLU A 358 -29.12 -1.80 23.97
N LYS A 359 -29.54 -0.53 24.04
CA LYS A 359 -29.09 0.57 23.17
C LYS A 359 -28.09 1.49 23.86
#